data_AF-A0A962ZPA4-F1
#
_entry.id   AF-A0A962ZPA4-F1
#
_cell.length_a   1.000
_cell.length_b   1.000
_cell.length_c   1.000
_cell.angle_alpha   90.00
_cell.angle_beta   90.00
_cell.angle_gamma   90.00
#
_symmetry.space_group_name_H-M   'P 1'
#
loop_
_entity.id
_entity.type
_entity.pdbx_description
1 polymer ?
#
loop_
_entity_poly.entity_id
_entity_poly.type
_entity_poly.pdbx_seq_one_letter_code
_entity_poly.pdbx_strand_id
1 'polypeptide(L)'
;RYLGAQAWKDLHADPVKEMMGGIMPTEFTQGGVARFSACTRDATRFERDFNVGREGFYGWMGLGGSIFQWHPQRQIGFAFVPTSLHVLDLFNERGKQYQAAALRCIERLEG
;
A
#
# COMPACT_ATOMS: atom_id res chain seq x y z
N ARG A 1 -15.43 17.97 12.28
CA ARG A 1 -14.61 16.73 12.18
C ARG A 1 -14.90 16.12 10.81
N TYR A 2 -13.91 16.04 9.92
CA TYR A 2 -14.16 15.82 8.48
C TYR A 2 -14.21 14.34 8.05
N LEU A 3 -13.86 13.38 8.93
CA LEU A 3 -14.09 11.94 8.74
C LEU A 3 -14.60 11.32 10.04
N GLY A 4 -15.82 10.77 10.02
CA GLY A 4 -16.37 9.96 11.10
C GLY A 4 -15.93 8.49 11.00
N ALA A 5 -16.26 7.68 12.00
CA ALA A 5 -15.92 6.25 12.01
C ALA A 5 -16.50 5.50 10.79
N GLN A 6 -17.74 5.85 10.40
CA GLN A 6 -18.36 5.26 9.21
C GLN A 6 -17.61 5.66 7.93
N ALA A 7 -17.30 6.94 7.75
CA ALA A 7 -16.54 7.40 6.59
C ALA A 7 -15.15 6.75 6.50
N TRP A 8 -14.49 6.50 7.64
CA TRP A 8 -13.22 5.77 7.68
C TRP A 8 -13.40 4.32 7.21
N LYS A 9 -14.45 3.63 7.69
CA LYS A 9 -14.77 2.27 7.24
C LYS A 9 -15.07 2.22 5.74
N ASP A 10 -15.88 3.17 5.26
CA ASP A 10 -16.29 3.27 3.86
C ASP A 10 -15.10 3.54 2.95
N LEU A 11 -14.10 4.29 3.42
CA LEU A 11 -12.87 4.57 2.68
C LEU A 11 -12.07 3.30 2.36
N HIS A 12 -12.14 2.25 3.18
CA HIS A 12 -11.45 0.96 2.97
C HIS A 12 -12.35 -0.15 2.42
N ALA A 13 -13.65 0.09 2.30
CA ALA A 13 -14.64 -0.90 1.93
C ALA A 13 -14.68 -1.20 0.43
N ASP A 14 -15.33 -2.31 0.10
CA ASP A 14 -15.74 -2.72 -1.25
C ASP A 14 -14.66 -2.59 -2.33
N PRO A 15 -13.49 -3.22 -2.16
CA PRO A 15 -12.42 -3.14 -3.14
C PRO A 15 -12.79 -3.86 -4.43
N VAL A 16 -12.54 -3.17 -5.55
CA VAL A 16 -12.70 -3.69 -6.91
C VAL A 16 -11.33 -3.85 -7.57
N LYS A 17 -11.14 -4.95 -8.31
CA LYS A 17 -9.91 -5.19 -9.06
C LYS A 17 -9.98 -4.49 -10.41
N GLU A 18 -9.08 -3.55 -10.66
CA GLU A 18 -8.96 -2.82 -11.92
C GLU A 18 -7.49 -2.61 -12.30
N MET A 19 -7.25 -2.16 -13.53
CA MET A 19 -5.90 -1.92 -14.04
C MET A 19 -5.45 -0.48 -13.81
N MET A 20 -4.55 -0.26 -12.84
CA MET A 20 -3.88 1.03 -12.66
C MET A 20 -3.00 1.35 -13.88
N GLY A 21 -3.25 2.50 -14.51
CA GLY A 21 -2.53 2.92 -15.72
C GLY A 21 -2.64 1.94 -16.89
N GLY A 22 -3.66 1.07 -16.90
CA GLY A 22 -3.86 0.05 -17.92
C GLY A 22 -2.92 -1.16 -17.84
N ILE A 23 -2.03 -1.22 -16.84
CA ILE A 23 -0.97 -2.25 -16.78
C ILE A 23 -0.87 -3.00 -15.45
N MET A 24 -1.36 -2.43 -14.35
CA MET A 24 -1.06 -2.94 -13.01
C MET A 24 -2.35 -3.32 -12.26
N PRO A 25 -2.64 -4.63 -12.10
CA PRO A 25 -3.81 -5.08 -11.34
C PRO A 25 -3.76 -4.54 -9.92
N THR A 26 -4.78 -3.78 -9.54
CA THR A 26 -4.85 -3.07 -8.26
C THR A 26 -6.25 -3.21 -7.68
N GLU A 27 -6.34 -3.41 -6.37
CA GLU A 27 -7.61 -3.42 -5.64
C GLU A 27 -7.92 -2.00 -5.16
N PHE A 28 -8.83 -1.29 -5.83
CA PHE A 28 -9.25 0.05 -5.44
C PHE A 28 -10.47 -0.02 -4.53
N THR A 29 -10.39 0.61 -3.36
CA THR A 29 -11.51 0.71 -2.43
C THR A 29 -12.52 1.78 -2.86
N GLN A 30 -13.70 1.80 -2.23
CA GLN A 30 -14.70 2.86 -2.42
C GLN A 30 -14.12 4.27 -2.17
N GLY A 31 -13.16 4.41 -1.26
CA GLY A 31 -12.45 5.67 -1.01
C GLY A 31 -11.44 6.06 -2.11
N GLY A 32 -11.31 5.27 -3.17
CA GLY A 32 -10.40 5.53 -4.27
C GLY A 32 -8.93 5.37 -3.88
N VAL A 33 -8.59 4.42 -3.00
CA VAL A 33 -7.20 4.15 -2.59
C VAL A 33 -6.87 2.69 -2.87
N ALA A 34 -5.60 2.39 -3.12
CA ALA A 34 -5.18 1.02 -3.34
C ALA A 34 -5.16 0.26 -2.00
N ARG A 35 -5.73 -0.95 -2.00
CA ARG A 35 -5.57 -1.96 -0.95
C ARG A 35 -4.45 -2.92 -1.35
N PHE A 36 -3.46 -3.08 -0.48
CA PHE A 36 -2.37 -4.03 -0.68
C PHE A 36 -2.68 -5.32 0.10
N SER A 37 -3.02 -6.37 -0.65
CA SER A 37 -3.54 -7.62 -0.10
C SER A 37 -2.52 -8.75 -0.22
N ALA A 38 -2.61 -9.74 0.69
CA ALA A 38 -1.85 -10.97 0.54
C ALA A 38 -2.18 -11.64 -0.81
N CYS A 39 -1.15 -12.09 -1.52
CA CYS A 39 -1.32 -12.77 -2.80
C CYS A 39 -1.84 -14.20 -2.63
N THR A 40 -2.71 -14.63 -3.55
CA THR A 40 -3.11 -16.04 -3.66
C THR A 40 -1.98 -16.89 -4.26
N ARG A 41 -2.14 -18.22 -4.29
CA ARG A 41 -1.17 -19.13 -4.94
C ARG A 41 -1.07 -18.90 -6.45
N ASP A 42 -2.17 -18.50 -7.07
CA ASP A 42 -2.25 -18.30 -8.53
C ASP A 42 -1.87 -16.87 -8.97
N ALA A 43 -1.46 -16.01 -8.02
CA ALA A 43 -1.05 -14.65 -8.33
C ALA A 43 0.17 -14.63 -9.27
N THR A 44 0.07 -13.79 -10.29
CA THR A 44 1.14 -13.54 -11.25
C THR A 44 2.36 -12.97 -10.55
N ARG A 45 3.54 -13.10 -11.18
CA ARG A 45 4.78 -12.50 -10.64
C ARG A 45 4.63 -10.98 -10.43
N PHE A 46 3.96 -10.30 -11.37
CA PHE A 46 3.75 -8.86 -11.31
C PHE A 46 2.87 -8.44 -10.12
N GLU A 47 1.78 -9.18 -9.86
CA GLU A 47 0.94 -8.96 -8.66
C GLU A 47 1.70 -9.21 -7.37
N ARG A 48 2.58 -10.22 -7.33
CA ARG A 48 3.44 -10.50 -6.18
C ARG A 48 4.43 -9.37 -5.93
N ASP A 49 5.14 -8.92 -6.95
CA ASP A 49 6.11 -7.83 -6.84
C ASP A 49 5.42 -6.53 -6.38
N PHE A 50 4.16 -6.30 -6.79
CA PHE A 50 3.38 -5.14 -6.35
C PHE A 50 2.93 -5.21 -4.87
N ASN A 51 2.40 -6.35 -4.43
CA ASN A 51 1.72 -6.48 -3.13
C ASN A 51 2.61 -6.97 -1.98
N VAL A 52 3.55 -7.89 -2.26
CA VAL A 52 4.30 -8.56 -1.19
C VAL A 52 5.16 -7.57 -0.42
N GLY A 53 5.05 -7.61 0.91
CA GLY A 53 5.72 -6.68 1.83
C GLY A 53 4.92 -5.41 2.13
N ARG A 54 3.66 -5.33 1.67
CA ARG A 54 2.72 -4.23 1.94
C ARG A 54 1.37 -4.72 2.46
N GLU A 55 1.26 -5.97 2.88
CA GLU A 55 0.01 -6.56 3.31
C GLU A 55 -0.63 -5.73 4.44
N GLY A 56 -1.89 -5.36 4.25
CA GLY A 56 -2.64 -4.56 5.22
C GLY A 56 -2.47 -3.04 5.09
N PHE A 57 -1.58 -2.57 4.20
CA PHE A 57 -1.51 -1.15 3.85
C PHE A 57 -2.62 -0.74 2.89
N TYR A 58 -3.00 0.52 2.99
CA TYR A 58 -3.85 1.25 2.05
C TYR A 58 -3.18 2.55 1.66
N GLY A 59 -3.46 3.06 0.46
CA GLY A 59 -3.03 4.39 0.03
C GLY A 59 -2.53 4.38 -1.40
N TRP A 60 -1.49 5.17 -1.66
CA TRP A 60 -0.95 5.35 -3.00
C TRP A 60 0.55 5.12 -3.06
N MET A 61 0.99 4.73 -4.25
CA MET A 61 2.37 4.78 -4.67
C MET A 61 2.46 5.63 -5.93
N GLY A 62 3.56 6.37 -6.07
CA GLY A 62 3.81 7.24 -7.22
C GLY A 62 4.90 6.68 -8.11
N LEU A 63 4.77 6.92 -9.42
CA LEU A 63 5.86 6.70 -10.35
C LEU A 63 7.09 7.49 -9.88
N GLY A 64 8.24 6.81 -9.76
CA GLY A 64 9.48 7.44 -9.29
C GLY A 64 9.92 7.04 -7.88
N GLY A 65 9.13 6.24 -7.16
CA GLY A 65 9.53 5.64 -5.90
C GLY A 65 8.82 6.20 -4.66
N SER A 66 7.93 7.19 -4.79
CA SER A 66 7.20 7.74 -3.64
C SER A 66 6.08 6.81 -3.14
N ILE A 67 5.81 6.81 -1.85
CA ILE A 67 4.67 6.12 -1.25
C ILE A 67 4.03 7.00 -0.17
N PHE A 68 2.70 6.96 -0.09
CA PHE A 68 1.91 7.58 0.97
C PHE A 68 0.80 6.60 1.34
N GLN A 69 1.02 5.86 2.43
CA GLN A 69 0.21 4.69 2.79
C GLN A 69 0.00 4.62 4.31
N TRP A 70 -0.99 3.86 4.77
CA TRP A 70 -1.26 3.64 6.19
C TRP A 70 -1.74 2.21 6.43
N HIS A 71 -1.55 1.72 7.66
CA HIS A 71 -1.95 0.38 8.06
C HIS A 71 -2.99 0.50 9.19
N PRO A 72 -4.31 0.37 8.89
CA PRO A 72 -5.37 0.63 9.86
C PRO A 72 -5.27 -0.20 11.15
N GLN A 73 -4.89 -1.47 11.04
CA GLN A 73 -4.77 -2.40 12.18
C GLN A 73 -3.61 -2.04 13.10
N ARG A 74 -2.47 -1.58 12.55
CA ARG A 74 -1.30 -1.13 13.31
C ARG A 74 -1.39 0.33 13.73
N GLN A 75 -2.43 1.05 13.28
CA GLN A 75 -2.65 2.48 13.53
C GLN A 75 -1.46 3.40 13.15
N ILE A 76 -0.77 3.09 12.05
CA ILE A 76 0.35 3.90 11.56
C ILE A 76 0.07 4.48 10.17
N GLY A 77 0.64 5.66 9.92
CA GLY A 77 0.85 6.21 8.58
C GLY A 77 2.32 6.14 8.21
N PHE A 78 2.62 5.97 6.92
CA PHE A 78 3.97 5.89 6.38
C PHE A 78 4.07 6.67 5.08
N ALA A 79 5.10 7.50 4.97
CA ALA A 79 5.42 8.22 3.76
C ALA A 79 6.90 8.12 3.45
N PHE A 80 7.23 7.93 2.18
CA PHE A 80 8.60 8.02 1.68
C PHE A 80 8.57 8.79 0.37
N VAL A 81 9.43 9.80 0.28
CA VAL A 81 9.56 10.65 -0.91
C VAL A 81 11.05 10.67 -1.29
N PRO A 82 11.45 10.01 -2.39
CA PRO A 82 12.81 10.07 -2.85
C PRO A 82 13.12 11.46 -3.45
N THR A 83 14.33 11.97 -3.22
CA THR A 83 14.78 13.26 -3.76
C THR A 83 14.90 13.24 -5.30
N SER A 84 15.24 12.09 -5.87
CA SER A 84 15.35 11.91 -7.32
C SER A 84 14.37 10.85 -7.79
N LEU A 85 13.63 11.18 -8.85
CA LEU A 85 12.71 10.27 -9.51
C LEU A 85 13.48 9.07 -10.06
N HIS A 86 13.19 7.88 -9.52
CA HIS A 86 13.83 6.65 -9.95
C HIS A 86 12.87 5.90 -10.89
N VAL A 87 12.93 6.19 -12.19
CA VAL A 87 12.01 5.62 -13.20
C VAL A 87 11.96 4.09 -13.21
N LEU A 88 13.06 3.43 -12.82
CA LEU A 88 13.16 1.97 -12.80
C LEU A 88 12.56 1.35 -11.53
N ASP A 89 12.22 2.15 -10.51
CA ASP A 89 11.61 1.65 -9.27
C ASP A 89 10.08 1.54 -9.43
N LEU A 90 9.67 0.63 -10.33
CA LEU A 90 8.26 0.46 -10.74
C LEU A 90 7.35 0.03 -9.59
N PHE A 91 7.90 -0.58 -8.55
CA PHE A 91 7.15 -1.10 -7.40
C PHE A 91 7.52 -0.40 -6.08
N ASN A 92 8.30 0.68 -6.13
CA ASN A 92 8.73 1.47 -4.97
C ASN A 92 9.40 0.60 -3.89
N GLU A 93 10.33 -0.25 -4.30
CA GLU A 93 11.02 -1.26 -3.49
C GLU A 93 11.68 -0.66 -2.26
N ARG A 94 12.33 0.50 -2.39
CA ARG A 94 12.96 1.18 -1.24
C ARG A 94 11.92 1.59 -0.20
N GLY A 95 10.79 2.12 -0.66
CA GLY A 95 9.65 2.42 0.18
C GLY A 95 9.14 1.17 0.93
N LYS A 96 9.02 0.03 0.23
CA LYS A 96 8.63 -1.26 0.87
C LYS A 96 9.59 -1.68 1.95
N GLN A 97 10.90 -1.60 1.68
CA GLN A 97 11.91 -2.01 2.66
C GLN A 97 11.81 -1.16 3.93
N TYR A 98 11.55 0.14 3.81
CA TYR A 98 11.33 1.00 4.97
C TYR A 98 10.00 0.74 5.69
N GLN A 99 8.91 0.47 4.97
CA GLN A 99 7.64 0.03 5.58
C GLN A 99 7.84 -1.25 6.40
N ALA A 100 8.52 -2.25 5.83
CA ALA A 100 8.82 -3.50 6.52
C ALA A 100 9.71 -3.28 7.74
N ALA A 101 10.69 -2.37 7.67
CA ALA A 101 11.50 -1.99 8.82
C ALA A 101 10.68 -1.34 9.93
N ALA A 102 9.75 -0.43 9.59
CA ALA A 102 8.86 0.19 10.55
C ALA A 102 7.94 -0.83 11.23
N LEU A 103 7.37 -1.77 10.49
CA LEU A 103 6.55 -2.86 11.05
C LEU A 103 7.34 -3.73 12.04
N ARG A 104 8.58 -4.11 11.70
CA ARG A 104 9.44 -4.87 12.63
C ARG A 104 9.73 -4.10 13.93
N CYS A 105 9.84 -2.78 13.88
CA CYS A 105 10.00 -1.98 15.09
C CYS A 105 8.74 -2.01 15.96
N ILE A 106 7.56 -1.91 15.34
CA ILE A 106 6.26 -1.97 16.05
C ILE A 106 6.07 -3.33 16.70
N GLU A 107 6.33 -4.42 15.98
CA GLU A 107 6.23 -5.79 16.50
C GLU A 107 7.10 -6.02 17.73
N ARG A 108 8.29 -5.38 17.80
CA ARG A 108 9.17 -5.46 18.97
C ARG A 108 8.72 -4.58 20.15
N LEU A 109 7.90 -3.56 19.91
CA LEU A 109 7.35 -2.72 20.97
C LEU A 109 6.07 -3.32 21.59
N GLU A 110 5.37 -4.17 20.82
CA GLU A 110 4.14 -4.85 21.25
C GLU A 110 4.40 -6.21 21.93
N GLY A 111 5.60 -6.78 21.77
CA GLY A 111 6.06 -8.01 22.43
C GLY A 111 6.94 -7.74 23.64
#